data_AF-A0A415ZYM5-F1
#
_entry.id   AF-A0A415ZYM5-F1
#
_cell.length_a   1.000
_cell.length_b   1.000
_cell.length_c   1.000
_cell.angle_alpha   90.00
_cell.angle_beta   90.00
_cell.angle_gamma   90.00
#
_symmetry.space_group_name_H-M   'P 1'
#
loop_
_entity.id
_entity.type
_entity.pdbx_description
1 polymer ?
#
loop_
_entity_poly.entity_id
_entity_poly.type
_entity_poly.pdbx_seq_one_letter_code
_entity_poly.pdbx_strand_id
1 'polypeptide(L)'
;MNKRARKKWLKQHGKYVAPKELWNLDCRIAEFVLPRLRKFREVEDGCPGCGEMDTHEKWMAALDKMILAFEYVLDQSDWWIDDPKYDYIDGLHMYGAPIEGSEFERLIIEKEDWVAEIEEKHKQEERRRQEVIEEGLQLFAKWLQRLWW
;
A
#
# COMPACT_ATOMS: atom_id res chain seq x y z
N MET A 1 -23.26 -8.91 29.45
CA MET A 1 -23.70 -7.76 28.61
C MET A 1 -24.04 -8.26 27.20
N ASN A 2 -25.25 -7.97 26.69
CA ASN A 2 -25.70 -8.37 25.36
C ASN A 2 -24.72 -7.85 24.27
N LYS A 3 -24.31 -8.69 23.30
CA LYS A 3 -23.38 -8.31 22.21
C LYS A 3 -23.83 -7.05 21.46
N ARG A 4 -25.15 -6.87 21.27
CA ARG A 4 -25.72 -5.66 20.63
C ARG A 4 -25.56 -4.42 21.50
N ALA A 5 -25.78 -4.54 22.81
CA ALA A 5 -25.58 -3.45 23.77
C ALA A 5 -24.10 -3.05 23.85
N ARG A 6 -23.18 -4.03 23.88
CA ARG A 6 -21.73 -3.78 23.83
C ARG A 6 -21.33 -3.05 22.56
N LYS A 7 -21.82 -3.50 21.39
CA LYS A 7 -21.53 -2.84 20.11
C LYS A 7 -22.05 -1.40 20.07
N LYS A 8 -23.27 -1.15 20.54
CA LYS A 8 -23.84 0.20 20.61
C LYS A 8 -23.02 1.11 21.52
N TRP A 9 -22.63 0.62 22.69
CA TRP A 9 -21.78 1.36 23.63
C TRP A 9 -20.42 1.70 23.02
N LEU A 10 -19.75 0.73 22.38
CA LEU A 10 -18.46 0.96 21.71
C LEU A 10 -18.57 2.02 20.62
N LYS A 11 -19.64 2.01 19.83
CA LYS A 11 -19.87 3.04 18.79
C LYS A 11 -20.07 4.43 19.39
N GLN A 12 -20.88 4.54 20.45
CA GLN A 12 -21.15 5.82 21.12
C GLN A 12 -19.88 6.46 21.70
N HIS A 13 -18.90 5.64 22.10
CA HIS A 13 -17.65 6.13 22.70
C HIS A 13 -16.47 6.15 21.71
N GLY A 14 -16.72 5.96 20.42
CA GLY A 14 -15.65 5.93 19.39
C GLY A 14 -14.66 4.78 19.54
N LYS A 15 -15.00 3.73 20.29
CA LYS A 15 -14.14 2.55 20.55
C LYS A 15 -14.49 1.35 19.67
N TYR A 16 -15.48 1.50 18.79
CA TYR A 16 -15.87 0.44 17.88
C TYR A 16 -14.97 0.46 16.66
N VAL A 17 -14.17 -0.60 16.49
CA VAL A 17 -13.44 -0.87 15.25
C VAL A 17 -14.28 -1.80 14.40
N ALA A 18 -14.56 -1.40 13.16
CA ALA A 18 -15.32 -2.26 12.26
C ALA A 18 -14.38 -3.34 11.70
N PRO A 19 -14.76 -4.64 11.67
CA PRO A 19 -13.89 -5.69 11.14
C PRO A 19 -13.41 -5.44 9.69
N LYS A 20 -14.24 -4.78 8.88
CA LYS A 20 -13.89 -4.37 7.51
C LYS A 20 -12.74 -3.36 7.43
N GLU A 21 -12.47 -2.60 8.49
CA GLU A 21 -11.34 -1.66 8.55
C GLU A 21 -10.01 -2.39 8.75
N LEU A 22 -10.06 -3.68 9.11
CA LEU A 22 -8.88 -4.52 9.27
C LEU A 22 -8.46 -5.20 7.97
N TRP A 23 -9.28 -5.15 6.91
CA TRP A 23 -8.97 -5.82 5.64
C TRP A 23 -7.88 -5.09 4.87
N ASN A 24 -7.90 -3.75 4.86
CA ASN A 24 -6.90 -2.89 4.20
C ASN A 24 -6.41 -1.81 5.17
N LEU A 25 -5.87 -2.25 6.32
CA LEU A 25 -5.50 -1.33 7.41
C LEU A 25 -4.38 -0.35 7.00
N ASP A 26 -3.41 -0.85 6.24
CA ASP A 26 -2.34 -0.09 5.62
C ASP A 26 -2.88 1.07 4.76
N CYS A 27 -3.83 0.80 3.86
CA CYS A 27 -4.49 1.82 3.05
C CYS A 27 -5.21 2.85 3.93
N ARG A 28 -5.91 2.42 4.98
CA ARG A 28 -6.59 3.33 5.91
C ARG A 28 -5.64 4.24 6.67
N ILE A 29 -4.49 3.70 7.10
CA ILE A 29 -3.44 4.50 7.73
C ILE A 29 -2.87 5.49 6.71
N ALA A 30 -2.61 5.04 5.48
CA ALA A 30 -2.08 5.87 4.40
C ALA A 30 -3.03 7.03 4.03
N GLU A 31 -4.33 6.77 3.88
CA GLU A 31 -5.37 7.79 3.65
C GLU A 31 -5.36 8.87 4.73
N PHE A 32 -5.08 8.48 5.98
CA PHE A 32 -4.97 9.42 7.09
C PHE A 32 -3.63 10.18 7.08
N VAL A 33 -2.51 9.48 6.89
CA VAL A 33 -1.17 10.05 7.04
C VAL A 33 -0.79 10.94 5.85
N LEU A 34 -1.05 10.51 4.61
CA LEU A 34 -0.63 11.18 3.39
C LEU A 34 -0.99 12.68 3.32
N PRO A 35 -2.25 13.12 3.53
CA PRO A 35 -2.57 14.54 3.46
C PRO A 35 -1.86 15.37 4.54
N ARG A 36 -1.48 14.76 5.68
CA ARG A 36 -0.73 15.44 6.74
C ARG A 36 0.73 15.58 6.37
N LEU A 37 1.35 14.54 5.78
CA LEU A 37 2.72 14.63 5.26
C LEU A 37 2.85 15.70 4.17
N ARG A 38 1.90 15.76 3.23
CA ARG A 38 1.84 16.85 2.24
C ARG A 38 1.73 18.22 2.94
N LYS A 39 0.93 18.31 4.00
CA LYS A 39 0.77 19.57 4.72
C LYS A 39 2.03 19.98 5.49
N PHE A 40 2.73 19.04 6.11
CA PHE A 40 4.04 19.28 6.73
C PHE A 40 4.98 19.85 5.68
N ARG A 41 5.11 19.16 4.54
CA ARG A 41 5.95 19.58 3.41
C ARG A 41 5.64 20.99 2.87
N GLU A 42 4.38 21.43 2.89
CA GLU A 42 3.95 22.76 2.45
C GLU A 42 4.21 23.88 3.47
N VAL A 43 3.99 23.60 4.76
CA VAL A 43 3.90 24.64 5.81
C VAL A 43 5.24 24.84 6.51
N GLU A 44 6.23 23.98 6.28
CA GLU A 44 7.36 23.84 7.20
C GLU A 44 8.38 24.97 7.21
N ASP A 45 8.56 25.51 8.42
CA ASP A 45 9.59 26.46 8.87
C ASP A 45 10.57 25.76 9.87
N GLY A 46 10.54 24.42 9.92
CA GLY A 46 11.26 23.60 10.90
C GLY A 46 11.91 22.34 10.32
N CYS A 47 12.98 21.89 10.97
CA CYS A 47 13.69 20.65 10.68
C CYS A 47 14.06 20.01 12.04
N PRO A 48 14.08 18.67 12.17
CA PRO A 48 14.51 18.02 13.40
C PRO A 48 15.88 18.48 13.92
N GLY A 49 16.77 18.95 13.04
CA GLY A 49 18.07 19.52 13.37
C GLY A 49 19.01 18.54 14.09
N CYS A 50 18.79 17.23 13.94
CA CYS A 50 19.53 16.20 14.66
C CYS A 50 19.67 14.90 13.87
N GLY A 51 20.72 14.14 14.18
CA GLY A 51 21.01 12.86 13.53
C GLY A 51 21.22 13.02 12.03
N GLU A 52 20.54 12.18 11.24
CA GLU A 52 20.58 12.22 9.77
C GLU A 52 19.74 13.38 9.17
N MET A 53 18.89 14.01 9.96
CA MET A 53 18.01 15.13 9.57
C MET A 53 18.50 16.42 10.24
N ASP A 54 19.77 16.72 10.05
CA ASP A 54 20.47 17.90 10.58
C ASP A 54 20.27 19.16 9.71
N THR A 55 19.88 18.98 8.45
CA THR A 55 19.59 20.08 7.53
C THR A 55 18.16 20.05 7.03
N HIS A 56 17.62 21.22 6.70
CA HIS A 56 16.29 21.35 6.11
C HIS A 56 16.17 20.56 4.81
N GLU A 57 17.18 20.60 3.94
CA GLU A 57 17.20 19.85 2.68
C GLU A 57 17.06 18.33 2.87
N LYS A 58 17.79 17.76 3.84
CA LYS A 58 17.69 16.32 4.15
C LYS A 58 16.31 15.96 4.69
N TRP A 59 15.74 16.83 5.53
CA TRP A 59 14.39 16.63 6.06
C TRP A 59 13.33 16.67 4.94
N MET A 60 13.42 17.64 4.03
CA MET A 60 12.54 17.75 2.89
C MET A 60 12.63 16.53 1.96
N ALA A 61 13.86 16.07 1.67
CA ALA A 61 14.07 14.86 0.89
C ALA A 61 13.48 13.61 1.57
N ALA A 62 13.56 13.53 2.91
CA ALA A 62 12.95 12.46 3.66
C ALA A 62 11.41 12.52 3.61
N LEU A 63 10.82 13.71 3.75
CA LEU A 63 9.38 13.89 3.60
C LEU A 63 8.89 13.51 2.21
N ASP A 64 9.61 13.90 1.16
CA ASP A 64 9.26 13.54 -0.23
C ASP A 64 9.26 12.01 -0.42
N LYS A 65 10.24 11.30 0.17
CA LYS A 65 10.27 9.83 0.18
C LYS A 65 9.12 9.20 0.96
N MET A 66 8.79 9.75 2.13
CA MET A 66 7.63 9.27 2.91
C MET A 66 6.33 9.48 2.12
N ILE A 67 6.13 10.66 1.53
CA ILE A 67 4.96 10.99 0.71
C ILE A 67 4.83 9.99 -0.44
N LEU A 68 5.91 9.78 -1.20
CA LEU A 68 5.92 8.85 -2.33
C LEU A 68 5.58 7.41 -1.91
N ALA A 69 6.12 6.94 -0.78
CA ALA A 69 5.78 5.63 -0.25
C ALA A 69 4.29 5.51 0.08
N PHE A 70 3.71 6.50 0.75
CA PHE A 70 2.28 6.51 1.07
C PHE A 70 1.39 6.68 -0.18
N GLU A 71 1.84 7.37 -1.22
CA GLU A 71 1.16 7.38 -2.53
C GLU A 71 1.12 5.99 -3.15
N TYR A 72 2.25 5.27 -3.17
CA TYR A 72 2.29 3.90 -3.69
C TYR A 72 1.48 2.90 -2.87
N VAL A 73 1.42 3.06 -1.54
CA VAL A 73 0.52 2.24 -0.70
C VAL A 73 -0.95 2.46 -1.09
N LEU A 74 -1.35 3.67 -1.45
CA LEU A 74 -2.72 3.97 -1.88
C LEU A 74 -3.02 3.58 -3.33
N ASP A 75 -2.00 3.54 -4.18
CA ASP A 75 -2.11 3.13 -5.58
C ASP A 75 -2.42 1.61 -5.75
N GLN A 76 -2.40 0.86 -4.64
CA GLN A 76 -2.81 -0.56 -4.52
C GLN A 76 -2.18 -1.50 -5.56
N SER A 77 -2.68 -2.74 -5.63
CA SER A 77 -2.22 -3.81 -6.52
C SER A 77 -2.54 -3.58 -7.99
N ASP A 78 -3.33 -2.57 -8.33
CA ASP A 78 -3.97 -2.44 -9.66
C ASP A 78 -3.27 -1.41 -10.55
N TRP A 79 -2.14 -0.85 -10.10
CA TRP A 79 -1.35 0.17 -10.80
C TRP A 79 -0.89 -0.22 -12.21
N TRP A 80 -0.90 -1.51 -12.53
CA TRP A 80 -0.45 -2.09 -13.79
C TRP A 80 -1.60 -2.51 -14.72
N ILE A 81 -2.83 -2.54 -14.21
CA ILE A 81 -4.01 -2.88 -15.01
C ILE A 81 -4.21 -1.78 -16.05
N ASP A 82 -4.53 -2.16 -17.29
CA ASP A 82 -4.69 -1.28 -18.43
C ASP A 82 -3.39 -0.55 -18.89
N ASP A 83 -2.22 -0.85 -18.30
CA ASP A 83 -0.91 -0.39 -18.80
C ASP A 83 -0.28 -1.49 -19.67
N PRO A 84 -0.20 -1.34 -21.01
CA PRO A 84 0.35 -2.36 -21.91
C PRO A 84 1.79 -2.76 -21.62
N LYS A 85 2.53 -1.99 -20.82
CA LYS A 85 3.90 -2.32 -20.41
C LYS A 85 3.95 -3.40 -19.34
N TYR A 86 2.90 -3.54 -18.55
CA TYR A 86 2.85 -4.38 -17.36
C TYR A 86 1.61 -5.28 -17.30
N ASP A 87 0.58 -4.98 -18.10
CA ASP A 87 -0.64 -5.77 -18.21
C ASP A 87 -0.46 -6.95 -19.16
N TYR A 88 -0.59 -8.14 -18.58
CA TYR A 88 -0.53 -9.41 -19.29
C TYR A 88 -1.78 -10.28 -19.08
N ILE A 89 -2.87 -9.70 -18.53
CA ILE A 89 -4.09 -10.44 -18.21
C ILE A 89 -4.69 -11.07 -19.45
N ASP A 90 -4.69 -10.36 -20.59
CA ASP A 90 -5.26 -10.84 -21.84
C ASP A 90 -4.58 -12.11 -22.38
N GLY A 91 -3.33 -12.37 -21.97
CA GLY A 91 -2.60 -13.58 -22.34
C GLY A 91 -2.78 -14.75 -21.38
N LEU A 92 -3.61 -14.61 -20.34
CA LEU A 92 -3.91 -15.66 -19.36
C LEU A 92 -5.24 -16.35 -19.71
N HIS A 93 -5.16 -17.60 -20.14
CA HIS A 93 -6.34 -18.41 -20.47
C HIS A 93 -6.65 -19.38 -19.33
N MET A 94 -7.78 -19.18 -18.67
CA MET A 94 -8.21 -19.97 -17.50
C MET A 94 -9.35 -20.92 -17.87
N TYR A 95 -9.20 -22.21 -17.57
CA TYR A 95 -10.26 -23.18 -17.76
C TYR A 95 -10.25 -24.28 -16.70
N GLY A 96 -11.43 -24.86 -16.46
CA GLY A 96 -11.63 -25.98 -15.54
C GLY A 96 -11.42 -27.32 -16.23
N ALA A 97 -10.69 -28.21 -15.59
CA ALA A 97 -10.57 -29.61 -16.00
C ALA A 97 -11.13 -30.52 -14.90
N PRO A 98 -11.99 -31.50 -15.23
CA PRO A 98 -12.57 -32.39 -14.24
C PRO A 98 -11.48 -33.20 -13.53
N ILE A 99 -11.67 -33.42 -12.23
CA ILE A 99 -10.83 -34.30 -11.41
C ILE A 99 -11.64 -35.57 -11.15
N GLU A 100 -11.07 -36.72 -11.49
CA GLU A 100 -11.75 -38.01 -11.32
C GLU A 100 -12.08 -38.27 -9.84
N GLY A 101 -13.36 -38.53 -9.55
CA GLY A 101 -13.85 -38.79 -8.20
C GLY A 101 -14.04 -37.56 -7.31
N SER A 102 -13.99 -36.35 -7.86
CA SER A 102 -14.16 -35.08 -7.14
C SER A 102 -15.25 -34.22 -7.77
N GLU A 103 -16.02 -33.53 -6.95
CA GLU A 103 -16.96 -32.48 -7.41
C GLU A 103 -16.26 -31.16 -7.75
N PHE A 104 -14.97 -31.03 -7.39
CA PHE A 104 -14.14 -29.88 -7.73
C PHE A 104 -13.37 -30.10 -9.03
N GLU A 105 -13.23 -29.03 -9.81
CA GLU A 105 -12.42 -28.97 -11.02
C GLU A 105 -11.00 -28.47 -10.72
N ARG A 106 -10.03 -28.95 -11.50
CA ARG A 106 -8.67 -28.41 -11.54
C ARG A 106 -8.69 -27.14 -12.37
N LEU A 107 -8.23 -26.04 -11.80
CA LEU A 107 -7.95 -24.83 -12.55
C LEU A 107 -6.65 -25.01 -13.36
N ILE A 108 -6.74 -24.88 -14.68
CA ILE A 108 -5.60 -24.80 -15.59
C ILE A 108 -5.48 -23.36 -16.06
N ILE A 109 -4.26 -22.84 -16.02
CA ILE A 109 -3.92 -21.51 -16.50
C ILE A 109 -2.87 -21.68 -17.59
N GLU A 110 -3.25 -21.41 -18.82
CA GLU A 110 -2.35 -21.31 -19.96
C GLU A 110 -1.91 -19.87 -20.14
N LYS A 111 -0.65 -19.67 -20.54
CA LYS A 111 -0.06 -18.36 -20.78
C LYS A 111 0.40 -18.29 -22.22
N GLU A 112 0.07 -17.22 -22.93
CA GLU A 112 0.65 -16.95 -24.24
C GLU A 112 2.15 -16.65 -24.15
N ASP A 113 2.89 -16.90 -25.23
CA ASP A 113 4.36 -16.78 -25.24
C ASP A 113 4.86 -15.37 -24.87
N TRP A 114 4.11 -14.32 -25.24
CA TRP A 114 4.47 -12.93 -24.94
C TRP A 114 4.27 -12.55 -23.46
N VAL A 115 3.46 -13.31 -22.71
CA VAL A 115 3.15 -13.02 -21.30
C VAL A 115 4.41 -13.00 -20.45
N ALA A 116 5.36 -13.90 -20.73
CA ALA A 116 6.58 -14.04 -19.93
C ALA A 116 7.42 -12.75 -19.89
N GLU A 117 7.50 -12.00 -20.99
CA GLU A 117 8.26 -10.75 -21.05
C GLU A 117 7.58 -9.64 -20.23
N ILE A 118 6.26 -9.52 -20.33
CA ILE A 118 5.49 -8.48 -19.65
C ILE A 118 5.39 -8.79 -18.15
N GLU A 119 5.19 -10.06 -17.78
CA GLU A 119 5.21 -10.52 -16.40
C GLU A 119 6.55 -10.24 -15.71
N GLU A 120 7.68 -10.38 -16.43
CA GLU A 120 8.99 -10.03 -15.87
C GLU A 120 9.13 -8.51 -15.66
N LYS A 121 8.67 -7.68 -16.61
CA LYS A 121 8.64 -6.21 -16.43
C LYS A 121 7.77 -5.80 -15.25
N HIS A 122 6.60 -6.44 -15.10
CA HIS A 122 5.69 -6.25 -13.98
C HIS A 122 6.38 -6.56 -12.65
N LYS A 123 7.00 -7.73 -12.52
CA LYS A 123 7.74 -8.14 -11.30
C LYS A 123 8.90 -7.21 -10.95
N GLN A 124 9.62 -6.72 -11.95
CA GLN A 124 10.72 -5.77 -11.73
C GLN A 124 10.20 -4.43 -11.20
N GLU A 125 9.12 -3.92 -11.77
CA GLU A 125 8.50 -2.67 -11.33
C GLU A 125 7.84 -2.82 -9.96
N GLU A 126 7.16 -3.95 -9.70
CA GLU A 126 6.59 -4.26 -8.39
C GLU A 126 7.68 -4.28 -7.31
N ARG A 127 8.83 -4.90 -7.57
CA ARG A 127 9.98 -4.88 -6.67
C ARG A 127 10.50 -3.47 -6.41
N ARG A 128 10.68 -2.68 -7.47
CA ARG A 128 11.13 -1.28 -7.37
C ARG A 128 10.16 -0.45 -6.51
N ARG A 129 8.85 -0.61 -6.73
CA ARG A 129 7.81 0.09 -5.95
C ARG A 129 7.84 -0.35 -4.50
N GLN A 130 8.00 -1.65 -4.24
CA GLN A 130 8.11 -2.20 -2.89
C GLN A 130 9.35 -1.65 -2.14
N GLU A 131 10.49 -1.55 -2.80
CA GLU A 131 11.71 -0.94 -2.23
C GLU A 131 11.47 0.53 -1.84
N VAL A 132 10.79 1.31 -2.68
CA VAL A 132 10.42 2.71 -2.38
C VAL A 132 9.45 2.79 -1.20
N ILE A 133 8.45 1.90 -1.14
CA ILE A 133 7.50 1.82 -0.02
C ILE A 133 8.27 1.52 1.27
N GLU A 134 9.13 0.51 1.28
CA GLU A 134 9.90 0.11 2.46
C GLU A 134 10.81 1.23 2.96
N GLU A 135 11.54 1.89 2.05
CA GLU A 135 12.41 3.01 2.42
C GLU A 135 11.60 4.16 3.06
N GLY A 136 10.50 4.57 2.42
CA GLY A 136 9.69 5.68 2.93
C GLY A 136 8.96 5.34 4.24
N LEU A 137 8.47 4.10 4.41
CA LEU A 137 7.85 3.65 5.65
C LEU A 137 8.85 3.52 6.80
N GLN A 138 10.09 3.10 6.52
CA GLN A 138 11.16 3.09 7.53
C GLN A 138 11.52 4.51 7.99
N LEU A 139 11.63 5.44 7.04
CA LEU A 139 11.84 6.86 7.36
C LEU A 139 10.69 7.41 8.20
N PHE A 140 9.44 7.14 7.80
CA PHE A 140 8.27 7.55 8.55
C PHE A 140 8.29 6.99 9.97
N ALA A 141 8.52 5.68 10.13
CA ALA A 141 8.58 5.04 11.43
C ALA A 141 9.68 5.64 12.34
N LYS A 142 10.86 5.92 11.77
CA LYS A 142 12.00 6.52 12.48
C LYS A 142 11.71 7.94 12.95
N TRP A 143 11.01 8.73 12.13
CA TRP A 143 10.83 10.17 12.34
C TRP A 143 9.41 10.57 12.74
N LEU A 144 8.51 9.62 12.96
CA LEU A 144 7.09 9.85 13.30
C LEU A 144 6.91 10.86 14.45
N GLN A 145 7.72 10.73 15.50
CA GLN A 145 7.65 11.63 16.67
C GLN A 145 8.23 13.03 16.42
N ARG A 146 8.82 13.26 15.25
CA ARG A 146 9.31 14.57 14.80
C ARG A 146 8.36 15.23 13.80
N LEU A 147 7.25 14.58 13.44
CA LEU A 147 6.16 15.16 12.66
C LEU A 147 5.25 16.02 13.56
N TRP A 148 5.77 17.15 14.02
CA TRP A 148 5.03 18.15 14.79
C TRP A 148 5.49 19.55 14.40
N TRP A 149 4.59 20.51 14.60
CA TRP A 149 4.81 21.94 14.37
C TRP A 149 4.88 22.67 15.72
#